data_AF-S9P152-F1
#
_entry.id   AF-S9P152-F1
#
_cell.length_a   1.000
_cell.length_b   1.000
_cell.length_c   1.000
_cell.angle_alpha   90.00
_cell.angle_beta   90.00
_cell.angle_gamma   90.00
#
_symmetry.space_group_name_H-M   'P 1'
#
loop_
_entity.id
_entity.type
_entity.pdbx_description
1 polymer ?
#
loop_
_entity_poly.entity_id
_entity_poly.type
_entity_poly.pdbx_seq_one_letter_code
_entity_poly.pdbx_strand_id
1 'polypeptide(L)'
;MTTNIVNNIYGDNANVASTAHSPNSGAAFASGNAIINQHIGNIQQGNQELANAFKNVLEALKTDAALDPAKRAEAEQQLTFLAEQAAKSKQQRQPLAVIKSVLSGIAQVTTFSVNLSKAWETFGPVIAGYLAG
;
A
#
# COMPACT_ATOMS: atom_id res chain seq x y z
N MET A 1 20.57 -41.87 -8.63
CA MET A 1 19.58 -40.89 -9.12
C MET A 1 18.54 -40.74 -8.04
N THR A 2 18.46 -39.58 -7.39
CA THR A 2 17.45 -39.32 -6.36
C THR A 2 17.00 -37.88 -6.51
N THR A 3 15.84 -37.71 -7.13
CA THR A 3 15.07 -36.46 -7.13
C THR A 3 14.22 -36.47 -5.86
N ASN A 4 14.18 -35.36 -5.11
CA ASN A 4 12.98 -34.98 -4.35
C ASN A 4 13.01 -33.49 -3.99
N ILE A 5 12.40 -32.72 -4.90
CA ILE A 5 11.52 -31.55 -4.73
C ILE A 5 11.58 -30.87 -3.35
N VAL A 6 12.20 -29.69 -3.31
CA VAL A 6 12.03 -28.71 -2.23
C VAL A 6 10.69 -28.00 -2.47
N ASN A 7 9.70 -28.31 -1.63
CA ASN A 7 8.40 -27.63 -1.63
C ASN A 7 8.52 -26.32 -0.85
N ASN A 8 8.29 -25.22 -1.55
CA ASN A 8 8.34 -23.85 -1.05
C ASN A 8 7.26 -23.66 0.04
N ILE A 9 7.66 -23.44 1.29
CA ILE A 9 6.74 -23.13 2.40
C ILE A 9 6.24 -21.68 2.22
N TYR A 10 5.15 -21.54 1.48
CA TYR A 10 4.25 -20.38 1.53
C TYR A 10 3.12 -20.73 2.50
N GLY A 11 3.22 -20.27 3.75
CA GLY A 11 2.18 -20.52 4.73
C GLY A 11 2.66 -20.37 6.17
N ASP A 12 3.07 -19.17 6.57
CA ASP A 12 3.09 -18.80 7.99
C ASP A 12 2.44 -17.41 8.13
N ASN A 13 1.11 -17.41 8.15
CA ASN A 13 0.28 -16.27 8.48
C ASN A 13 -0.69 -16.70 9.57
N ALA A 14 -0.21 -16.88 10.80
CA ALA A 14 -1.07 -16.98 11.98
C ALA A 14 -0.28 -16.96 13.30
N ASN A 15 0.44 -15.87 13.65
CA ASN A 15 0.60 -15.54 15.07
C ASN A 15 1.13 -14.11 15.35
N VAL A 16 0.30 -13.08 15.20
CA VAL A 16 0.59 -11.77 15.83
C VAL A 16 -0.67 -11.19 16.47
N ALA A 17 -1.23 -11.92 17.42
CA ALA A 17 -2.16 -11.37 18.39
C ALA A 17 -1.73 -11.78 19.81
N SER A 18 -0.74 -11.08 20.38
CA SER A 18 -0.79 -10.69 21.79
C SER A 18 0.34 -9.73 22.19
N THR A 19 -0.08 -8.63 22.83
CA THR A 19 0.61 -7.89 23.91
C THR A 19 2.03 -7.36 23.70
N ALA A 20 2.16 -6.04 23.52
CA ALA A 20 2.97 -5.18 24.39
C ALA A 20 2.88 -3.69 23.98
N HIS A 21 2.68 -2.82 24.97
CA HIS A 21 2.85 -1.37 24.87
C HIS A 21 4.33 -1.04 24.58
N SER A 22 4.58 -0.28 23.49
CA SER A 22 5.88 0.33 23.06
C SER A 22 7.03 -0.66 22.74
N PRO A 23 8.08 -0.33 21.97
CA PRO A 23 8.35 0.71 20.97
C PRO A 23 8.71 0.03 19.62
N ASN A 24 7.77 -0.15 18.70
CA ASN A 24 8.04 -0.87 17.45
C ASN A 24 7.45 -0.20 16.22
N SER A 25 7.60 1.12 16.15
CA SER A 25 7.50 1.90 14.91
C SER A 25 8.68 1.57 13.98
N GLY A 26 9.06 0.31 13.81
CA GLY A 26 10.21 -0.12 13.02
C GLY A 26 9.91 -1.42 12.33
N ALA A 27 9.51 -2.45 13.09
CA ALA A 27 9.06 -3.70 12.48
C ALA A 27 7.65 -3.59 11.86
N ALA A 28 6.75 -2.76 12.41
CA ALA A 28 5.44 -2.52 11.79
C ALA A 28 5.55 -1.88 10.38
N PHE A 29 6.58 -1.05 10.16
CA PHE A 29 6.84 -0.41 8.86
C PHE A 29 7.48 -1.35 7.85
N ALA A 30 8.37 -2.24 8.31
CA ALA A 30 8.89 -3.32 7.49
C ALA A 30 7.76 -4.27 7.03
N SER A 31 6.80 -4.56 7.91
CA SER A 31 5.61 -5.37 7.60
C SER A 31 4.65 -4.64 6.64
N GLY A 32 4.43 -3.34 6.83
CA GLY A 32 3.53 -2.55 5.97
C GLY A 32 3.96 -2.53 4.50
N ASN A 33 5.26 -2.32 4.25
CA ASN A 33 5.79 -2.29 2.89
C ASN A 33 5.66 -3.64 2.16
N ALA A 34 5.88 -4.76 2.84
CA ALA A 34 5.71 -6.09 2.26
C ALA A 34 4.25 -6.34 1.83
N ILE A 35 3.29 -5.93 2.66
CA ILE A 35 1.85 -6.09 2.40
C ILE A 35 1.41 -5.22 1.21
N ILE A 36 1.88 -3.96 1.13
CA ILE A 36 1.59 -3.08 -0.02
C ILE A 36 2.10 -3.72 -1.32
N ASN A 37 3.35 -4.21 -1.32
CA ASN A 37 3.94 -4.84 -2.49
C ASN A 37 3.22 -6.13 -2.90
N GLN A 38 2.68 -6.89 -1.96
CA GLN A 38 1.83 -8.05 -2.25
C GLN A 38 0.56 -7.63 -3.01
N HIS A 39 -0.16 -6.61 -2.52
CA HIS A 39 -1.36 -6.11 -3.21
C HIS A 39 -1.03 -5.53 -4.60
N ILE A 40 0.07 -4.79 -4.73
CA ILE A 40 0.58 -4.31 -6.01
C ILE A 40 0.83 -5.48 -6.98
N GLY A 41 1.42 -6.57 -6.50
CA GLY A 41 1.65 -7.78 -7.30
C GLY A 41 0.35 -8.40 -7.83
N ASN A 42 -0.71 -8.42 -7.01
CA ASN A 42 -2.03 -8.90 -7.42
C ASN A 42 -2.66 -7.97 -8.47
N ILE A 43 -2.55 -6.65 -8.28
CA ILE A 43 -3.03 -5.66 -9.26
C ILE A 43 -2.30 -5.83 -10.60
N GLN A 44 -0.99 -6.06 -10.57
CA GLN A 44 -0.15 -6.14 -11.77
C GLN A 44 -0.59 -7.24 -12.74
N GLN A 45 -1.22 -8.32 -12.23
CA GLN A 45 -1.75 -9.41 -13.06
C GLN A 45 -2.94 -8.97 -13.95
N GLY A 46 -3.69 -7.96 -13.55
CA GLY A 46 -4.86 -7.47 -14.29
C GLY A 46 -4.74 -6.03 -14.81
N ASN A 47 -3.88 -5.21 -14.22
CA ASN A 47 -3.70 -3.81 -14.60
C ASN A 47 -2.28 -3.31 -14.23
N GLN A 48 -1.35 -3.45 -15.18
CA GLN A 48 0.04 -3.04 -14.98
C GLN A 48 0.20 -1.53 -14.75
N GLU A 49 -0.61 -0.69 -15.41
CA GLU A 49 -0.57 0.76 -15.25
C GLU A 49 -0.93 1.16 -13.82
N LEU A 50 -2.00 0.58 -13.27
CA LEU A 50 -2.42 0.81 -11.89
C LEU A 50 -1.38 0.32 -10.89
N ALA A 51 -0.80 -0.87 -11.10
CA ALA A 51 0.26 -1.37 -10.24
C ALA A 51 1.47 -0.43 -10.24
N ASN A 52 1.84 0.12 -11.40
CA ASN A 52 2.92 1.10 -11.50
C ASN A 52 2.57 2.41 -10.79
N ALA A 53 1.31 2.86 -10.86
CA ALA A 53 0.85 4.04 -10.12
C ALA A 53 1.07 3.87 -8.61
N PHE A 54 0.67 2.73 -8.04
CA PHE A 54 0.91 2.41 -6.62
C PHE A 54 2.41 2.33 -6.27
N LYS A 55 3.24 1.70 -7.14
CA LYS A 55 4.69 1.64 -6.93
C LYS A 55 5.31 3.03 -6.86
N ASN A 56 4.97 3.92 -7.79
CA ASN A 56 5.55 5.26 -7.84
C ASN A 56 5.17 6.11 -6.61
N VAL A 57 3.92 6.02 -6.13
CA VAL A 57 3.51 6.70 -4.89
C VAL A 57 4.24 6.13 -3.68
N LEU A 58 4.39 4.80 -3.60
CA LEU A 58 5.13 4.14 -2.52
C LEU A 58 6.62 4.52 -2.50
N GLU A 59 7.25 4.58 -3.66
CA GLU A 59 8.65 4.99 -3.78
C GLU A 59 8.85 6.46 -3.38
N ALA A 60 7.90 7.34 -3.72
CA ALA A 60 7.93 8.72 -3.25
C ALA A 60 7.82 8.82 -1.72
N LEU A 61 6.98 8.00 -1.07
CA LEU A 61 6.88 7.94 0.39
C LEU A 61 8.17 7.48 1.06
N LYS A 62 8.87 6.50 0.48
CA LYS A 62 10.12 5.97 1.03
C LYS A 62 11.30 6.94 0.90
N THR A 63 11.38 7.61 -0.24
CA THR A 63 12.53 8.44 -0.61
C THR A 63 12.43 9.86 -0.07
N ASP A 64 11.25 10.29 0.38
CA ASP A 64 11.09 11.61 0.96
C ASP A 64 11.64 11.66 2.40
N ALA A 65 12.80 12.29 2.58
CA ALA A 65 13.42 12.48 3.89
C ALA A 65 12.80 13.64 4.71
N ALA A 66 12.06 14.54 4.07
CA ALA A 66 11.41 15.68 4.71
C ALA A 66 10.04 15.32 5.32
N LEU A 67 9.43 14.22 4.86
CA LEU A 67 8.17 13.73 5.40
C LEU A 67 8.35 13.14 6.80
N ASP A 68 7.60 13.71 7.76
CA ASP A 68 7.52 13.23 9.13
C ASP A 68 7.22 11.72 9.19
N PRO A 69 7.92 10.94 10.04
CA PRO A 69 7.73 9.49 10.10
C PRO A 69 6.30 9.04 10.43
N ALA A 70 5.57 9.79 11.26
CA ALA A 70 4.18 9.45 11.57
C ALA A 70 3.25 9.73 10.39
N LYS A 71 3.50 10.83 9.65
CA LYS A 71 2.78 11.11 8.40
C LYS A 71 3.08 10.12 7.28
N ARG A 72 4.32 9.66 7.19
CA ARG A 72 4.70 8.59 6.26
C ARG A 72 3.97 7.29 6.59
N ALA A 73 3.98 6.89 7.86
CA ALA A 73 3.26 5.71 8.31
C ALA A 73 1.76 5.78 8.00
N GLU A 74 1.12 6.92 8.28
CA GLU A 74 -0.28 7.17 7.95
C GLU A 74 -0.55 7.01 6.45
N ALA A 75 0.27 7.63 5.59
CA ALA A 75 0.14 7.51 4.14
C ALA A 75 0.41 6.09 3.63
N GLU A 76 1.38 5.36 4.19
CA GLU A 76 1.64 3.96 3.84
C GLU A 76 0.44 3.06 4.21
N GLN A 77 -0.18 3.26 5.38
CA GLN A 77 -1.39 2.52 5.76
C GLN A 77 -2.57 2.83 4.83
N GLN A 78 -2.77 4.10 4.50
CA GLN A 78 -3.79 4.52 3.54
C GLN A 78 -3.54 3.93 2.15
N LEU A 79 -2.29 3.94 1.69
CA LEU A 79 -1.90 3.36 0.40
C LEU A 79 -2.08 1.83 0.39
N THR A 80 -1.79 1.15 1.51
CA THR A 80 -2.05 -0.27 1.71
C THR A 80 -3.53 -0.58 1.52
N PHE A 81 -4.39 0.17 2.21
CA PHE A 81 -5.83 0.00 2.10
C PHE A 81 -6.32 0.18 0.66
N LEU A 82 -5.86 1.22 -0.04
CA LEU A 82 -6.25 1.47 -1.42
C LEU A 82 -5.75 0.37 -2.37
N ALA A 83 -4.53 -0.14 -2.18
CA ALA A 83 -4.01 -1.25 -2.95
C ALA A 83 -4.81 -2.54 -2.70
N GLU A 84 -5.20 -2.80 -1.45
CA GLU A 84 -6.09 -3.91 -1.10
C GLU A 84 -7.45 -3.77 -1.82
N GLN A 85 -8.07 -2.59 -1.81
CA GLN A 85 -9.34 -2.36 -2.52
C GLN A 85 -9.18 -2.50 -4.04
N ALA A 86 -8.06 -2.06 -4.59
CA ALA A 86 -7.77 -2.17 -6.02
C ALA A 86 -7.53 -3.63 -6.45
N ALA A 87 -6.97 -4.46 -5.57
CA ALA A 87 -6.79 -5.89 -5.82
C ALA A 87 -8.10 -6.70 -5.72
N LYS A 88 -9.18 -6.12 -5.19
CA LYS A 88 -10.50 -6.76 -5.06
C LYS A 88 -11.39 -6.49 -6.28
N SER A 89 -12.27 -7.44 -6.57
CA SER A 89 -13.38 -7.25 -7.51
C SER A 89 -14.32 -6.15 -7.01
N LYS A 90 -14.96 -5.41 -7.93
CA LYS A 90 -15.81 -4.24 -7.59
C LYS A 90 -16.84 -4.49 -6.47
N GLN A 91 -17.43 -5.69 -6.45
CA GLN A 91 -18.46 -6.10 -5.49
C GLN A 91 -17.90 -6.34 -4.06
N GLN A 92 -16.60 -6.60 -3.94
CA GLN A 92 -15.93 -6.90 -2.67
C GLN A 92 -15.19 -5.69 -2.08
N ARG A 93 -15.19 -4.56 -2.81
CA ARG A 93 -14.58 -3.32 -2.36
C ARG A 93 -15.40 -2.71 -1.23
N GLN A 94 -14.73 -1.96 -0.38
CA GLN A 94 -15.38 -1.11 0.61
C GLN A 94 -16.28 -0.05 -0.06
N PRO A 95 -17.26 0.52 0.66
CA PRO A 95 -18.12 1.55 0.11
C PRO A 95 -17.32 2.73 -0.45
N LEU A 96 -17.78 3.28 -1.58
CA LEU A 96 -17.08 4.36 -2.28
C LEU A 96 -16.81 5.58 -1.39
N ALA A 97 -17.70 5.87 -0.44
CA ALA A 97 -17.48 6.93 0.55
C ALA A 97 -16.21 6.71 1.39
N VAL A 98 -15.99 5.47 1.86
CA VAL A 98 -14.79 5.09 2.64
C VAL A 98 -13.55 5.23 1.77
N ILE A 99 -13.60 4.74 0.53
CA ILE A 99 -12.47 4.83 -0.41
C ILE A 99 -12.12 6.29 -0.71
N LYS A 100 -13.13 7.14 -0.93
CA LYS A 100 -12.93 8.58 -1.16
C LYS A 100 -12.32 9.28 0.05
N SER A 101 -12.74 8.93 1.26
CA SER A 101 -12.12 9.46 2.48
C SER A 101 -10.64 9.11 2.58
N VAL A 102 -10.26 7.87 2.24
CA VAL A 102 -8.85 7.44 2.26
C VAL A 102 -8.03 8.11 1.15
N LEU A 103 -8.59 8.26 -0.07
CA LEU A 103 -7.97 9.02 -1.15
C LEU A 103 -7.70 10.47 -0.75
N SER A 104 -8.65 11.11 -0.06
CA SER A 104 -8.47 12.47 0.47
C SER A 104 -7.40 12.53 1.56
N GLY A 105 -7.28 11.49 2.39
CA GLY A 105 -6.22 11.38 3.40
C GLY A 105 -4.83 11.47 2.79
N ILE A 106 -4.54 10.69 1.75
CA ILE A 106 -3.22 10.74 1.08
C ILE A 106 -3.00 12.10 0.43
N ALA A 107 -4.02 12.66 -0.21
CA ALA A 107 -3.96 13.99 -0.81
C ALA A 107 -3.72 15.12 0.22
N GLN A 108 -4.01 14.88 1.50
CA GLN A 108 -3.64 15.82 2.57
C GLN A 108 -2.19 15.63 2.99
N VAL A 109 -1.69 14.39 3.02
CA VAL A 109 -0.29 14.10 3.36
C VAL A 109 0.68 14.69 2.31
N THR A 110 0.28 14.77 1.05
CA THR A 110 1.09 15.38 -0.01
C THR A 110 1.40 16.86 0.25
N THR A 111 0.61 17.56 1.05
CA THR A 111 0.87 18.98 1.39
C THR A 111 2.15 19.16 2.21
N PHE A 112 2.64 18.10 2.86
CA PHE A 112 3.85 18.12 3.68
C PHE A 112 5.11 17.70 2.90
N SER A 113 4.98 17.28 1.63
CA SER A 113 6.08 16.72 0.84
C SER A 113 5.93 17.04 -0.65
N VAL A 114 6.90 17.78 -1.20
CA VAL A 114 6.92 18.13 -2.63
C VAL A 114 7.09 16.89 -3.50
N ASN A 115 7.90 15.91 -3.07
CA ASN A 115 8.12 14.69 -3.85
C ASN A 115 6.86 13.83 -3.91
N LEU A 116 6.20 13.64 -2.76
CA LEU A 116 4.93 12.93 -2.68
C LEU A 116 3.82 13.67 -3.44
N SER A 117 3.79 15.00 -3.37
CA SER A 117 2.85 15.82 -4.14
C SER A 117 2.98 15.57 -5.64
N LYS A 118 4.19 15.63 -6.21
CA LYS A 118 4.41 15.37 -7.64
C LYS A 118 4.00 13.95 -8.05
N ALA A 119 4.34 12.97 -7.21
CA ALA A 119 3.94 11.58 -7.46
C ALA A 119 2.41 11.43 -7.43
N TRP A 120 1.74 12.03 -6.44
CA TRP A 120 0.29 11.95 -6.30
C TRP A 120 -0.47 12.73 -7.38
N GLU A 121 0.03 13.88 -7.82
CA GLU A 121 -0.56 14.62 -8.95
C GLU A 121 -0.55 13.79 -10.24
N THR A 122 0.50 13.00 -10.44
CA THR A 122 0.66 12.16 -11.63
C THR A 122 -0.14 10.86 -11.53
N PHE A 123 -0.05 10.16 -10.39
CA PHE A 123 -0.53 8.79 -10.24
C PHE A 123 -1.82 8.67 -9.41
N GLY A 124 -2.12 9.65 -8.57
CA GLY A 124 -3.35 9.73 -7.78
C GLY A 124 -4.62 9.69 -8.64
N PRO A 125 -4.71 10.42 -9.77
CA PRO A 125 -5.86 10.32 -10.67
C PRO A 125 -6.09 8.92 -11.25
N VAL A 126 -5.02 8.17 -11.55
CA VAL A 126 -5.09 6.79 -12.04
C VAL A 126 -5.68 5.87 -10.97
N ILE A 127 -5.17 6.00 -9.73
CA ILE A 127 -5.65 5.21 -8.58
C ILE A 127 -7.11 5.54 -8.27
N ALA A 128 -7.45 6.83 -8.19
CA ALA A 128 -8.79 7.30 -7.91
C ALA A 128 -9.79 6.89 -9.00
N GLY A 129 -9.42 7.03 -10.28
CA GLY A 129 -10.26 6.66 -11.41
C GLY A 129 -10.61 5.18 -11.42
N TYR A 130 -9.62 4.31 -11.16
CA TYR A 130 -9.85 2.87 -11.10
C TYR A 130 -10.75 2.46 -9.93
N LEU A 131 -10.59 3.10 -8.77
CA LEU A 131 -11.34 2.79 -7.56
C LEU A 131 -12.76 3.38 -7.56
N ALA A 132 -12.98 4.49 -8.29
CA ALA A 132 -14.28 5.10 -8.45
C ALA A 132 -15.17 4.42 -9.50
N GLY A 133 -14.56 3.65 -10.43
CA GLY A 133 -15.25 2.90 -11.48
C GLY A 133 -15.65 1.49 -11.07
#